data_AF-A0AAJ6EX79-F1
#
_entry.id   AF-A0AAJ6EX79-F1
#
_cell.length_a   1.000
_cell.length_b   1.000
_cell.length_c   1.000
_cell.angle_alpha   90.00
_cell.angle_beta   90.00
_cell.angle_gamma   90.00
#
_symmetry.space_group_name_H-M   'P 1'
#
loop_
_entity.id
_entity.type
_entity.pdbx_description
1 polymer ?
#
loop_
_entity_poly.entity_id
_entity_poly.type
_entity_poly.pdbx_seq_one_letter_code
_entity_poly.pdbx_strand_id
1 'polypeptide(L)'
;MDDLPEPLPEPAAKEMRLEAIMGALSDPIRLTIVRKLLLESEAYDHTCGWFGFDRPKSSLTHHFKALREAGLIRQRQYGLERRSRLRMEELNRCFPGLLDLVRNWDERKPGGASQKASAKKSGGTKRS
;
A
#
# COMPACT_ATOMS: atom_id res chain seq x y z
N MET A 1 14.86 20.50 -14.68
CA MET A 1 15.10 20.44 -13.23
C MET A 1 13.73 20.35 -12.61
N ASP A 2 13.36 19.16 -12.12
CA ASP A 2 12.01 18.95 -11.55
C ASP A 2 11.83 19.81 -10.31
N ASP A 3 11.03 20.86 -10.45
CA ASP A 3 10.57 21.72 -9.36
C ASP A 3 9.52 20.94 -8.56
N LEU A 4 9.97 19.95 -7.80
CA LEU A 4 9.10 19.10 -7.01
C LEU A 4 8.60 19.91 -5.80
N PRO A 5 7.28 20.06 -5.60
CA PRO A 5 6.74 20.83 -4.50
C PRO A 5 7.20 20.27 -3.16
N GLU A 6 7.40 21.12 -2.16
CA GLU A 6 7.88 20.70 -0.85
C GLU A 6 6.99 19.59 -0.26
N PRO A 7 7.60 18.56 0.36
CA PRO A 7 6.84 17.52 1.02
C PRO A 7 6.06 18.10 2.20
N LEU A 8 4.86 17.56 2.44
CA LEU A 8 4.09 17.84 3.64
C LEU A 8 4.88 17.42 4.89
N PRO A 9 4.61 18.02 6.06
CA PRO A 9 5.34 17.71 7.29
C PRO A 9 5.43 16.19 7.55
N GLU A 10 6.64 15.67 7.64
CA GLU A 10 6.92 14.25 7.85
C GLU A 10 8.06 14.12 8.87
N PRO A 11 8.09 13.05 9.69
CA PRO A 11 9.20 12.83 10.61
C PRO A 11 10.50 12.60 9.83
N ALA A 12 11.63 13.06 10.37
CA ALA A 12 12.93 12.73 9.80
C ALA A 12 13.18 11.22 9.88
N ALA A 13 14.05 10.68 9.02
CA ALA A 13 14.35 9.24 9.01
C ALA A 13 14.85 8.72 10.38
N LYS A 14 15.59 9.55 11.12
CA LYS A 14 16.08 9.26 12.47
C LYS A 14 14.99 9.31 13.56
N GLU A 15 13.86 9.97 13.28
CA GLU A 15 12.72 10.11 14.18
C GLU A 15 11.65 9.06 13.91
N MET A 16 11.84 8.23 12.86
CA MET A 16 10.96 7.11 12.58
C MET A 16 11.02 6.13 13.73
N ARG A 17 9.84 5.83 14.27
CA ARG A 17 9.66 4.92 15.39
C ARG A 17 9.05 3.62 14.91
N LEU A 18 9.68 2.49 15.26
CA LEU A 18 9.16 1.18 14.89
C LEU A 18 7.73 0.97 15.42
N GLU A 19 7.42 1.48 16.62
CA GLU A 19 6.08 1.34 17.21
C GLU A 19 5.03 2.10 16.40
N ALA A 20 5.38 3.29 15.89
CA ALA A 20 4.49 4.09 15.04
C ALA A 20 4.31 3.42 13.67
N ILE A 21 5.37 2.88 13.10
CA ILE A 21 5.34 2.13 11.84
C ILE A 21 4.47 0.89 11.97
N MET A 22 4.69 0.05 12.98
CA MET A 22 3.91 -1.15 13.22
C MET A 22 2.44 -0.82 13.53
N GLY A 23 2.19 0.23 14.31
CA GLY A 23 0.83 0.73 14.54
C GLY A 23 0.14 1.19 13.25
N ALA A 24 0.87 1.84 12.34
CA ALA A 24 0.35 2.17 11.03
C ALA A 24 0.15 0.93 10.15
N LEU A 25 1.03 -0.07 10.18
CA LEU A 25 0.89 -1.30 9.40
C LEU A 25 -0.14 -2.29 9.97
N SER A 26 -0.59 -2.11 11.22
CA SER A 26 -1.59 -2.97 11.87
C SER A 26 -3.00 -2.85 11.26
N ASP A 27 -3.24 -1.88 10.40
CA ASP A 27 -4.51 -1.70 9.69
C ASP A 27 -4.40 -2.32 8.29
N PRO A 28 -5.30 -3.24 7.91
CA PRO A 28 -5.21 -3.97 6.65
C PRO A 28 -5.32 -3.07 5.42
N ILE A 29 -6.04 -1.95 5.51
CA ILE A 29 -6.13 -0.97 4.41
C ILE A 29 -4.80 -0.24 4.26
N ARG A 30 -4.21 0.22 5.38
CA ARG A 30 -2.89 0.87 5.37
C ARG A 30 -1.81 -0.07 4.86
N LEU A 31 -1.84 -1.34 5.27
CA LEU A 31 -0.92 -2.36 4.81
C LEU A 31 -1.06 -2.63 3.31
N THR A 32 -2.29 -2.68 2.79
CA THR A 32 -2.58 -2.79 1.36
C THR A 32 -2.05 -1.59 0.57
N ILE A 33 -2.24 -0.36 1.08
CA ILE A 33 -1.70 0.87 0.48
C ILE A 33 -0.18 0.79 0.36
N VAL A 34 0.50 0.43 1.46
CA VAL A 34 1.97 0.34 1.51
C VAL A 34 2.47 -0.76 0.58
N ARG A 35 1.84 -1.94 0.58
CA ARG A 35 2.20 -3.03 -0.31
C ARG A 35 2.02 -2.66 -1.78
N LYS A 36 0.91 -2.00 -2.12
CA LYS A 36 0.65 -1.53 -3.48
C LYS A 36 1.71 -0.51 -3.92
N LEU A 37 2.04 0.46 -3.07
CA LEU A 37 3.14 1.39 -3.33
C LEU A 37 4.50 0.67 -3.48
N LEU A 38 4.75 -0.37 -2.68
CA LEU A 38 6.01 -1.12 -2.73
C LEU A 38 6.16 -1.96 -4.01
N LEU A 39 5.05 -2.50 -4.54
CA LEU A 39 5.05 -3.41 -5.69
C LEU A 39 4.90 -2.68 -7.02
N GLU A 40 4.13 -1.60 -7.06
CA GLU A 40 3.70 -0.95 -8.31
C GLU A 40 4.27 0.47 -8.50
N SER A 41 4.95 1.05 -7.49
CA SER A 41 5.54 2.39 -7.61
C SER A 41 6.97 2.33 -8.13
N GLU A 42 7.17 2.59 -9.42
CA GLU A 42 8.48 2.51 -10.07
C GLU A 42 9.36 3.77 -9.94
N ALA A 43 8.83 4.91 -9.47
CA ALA A 43 9.62 6.12 -9.13
C ALA A 43 8.75 7.34 -8.78
N TYR A 44 7.46 7.34 -9.13
CA TYR A 44 6.63 8.54 -9.16
C TYR A 44 5.65 8.63 -7.99
N ASP A 45 5.28 9.86 -7.64
CA ASP A 45 4.25 10.09 -6.62
C ASP A 45 2.86 9.76 -7.21
N HIS A 46 2.09 8.91 -6.52
CA HIS A 46 0.76 8.48 -6.97
C HIS A 46 -0.35 9.29 -6.31
N THR A 47 -1.38 9.68 -7.07
CA THR A 47 -2.55 10.39 -6.54
C THR A 47 -3.36 9.47 -5.62
N CYS A 48 -4.11 10.05 -4.67
CA CYS A 48 -5.03 9.26 -3.83
C CYS A 48 -6.04 8.41 -4.65
N GLY A 49 -6.41 8.85 -5.86
CA GLY A 49 -7.31 8.14 -6.75
C GLY A 49 -6.69 6.91 -7.42
N TRP A 50 -5.36 6.87 -7.60
CA TRP A 50 -4.64 5.75 -8.20
C TRP A 50 -4.80 4.43 -7.42
N PHE A 51 -5.08 4.54 -6.11
CA PHE A 51 -5.26 3.37 -5.27
C PHE A 51 -6.54 2.58 -5.58
N GLY A 52 -7.55 3.20 -6.20
CA GLY A 52 -8.74 2.51 -6.70
C GLY A 52 -9.62 1.88 -5.62
N PHE A 53 -9.55 2.36 -4.37
CA PHE A 53 -10.47 1.87 -3.33
C PHE A 53 -11.89 2.38 -3.59
N ASP A 54 -12.86 1.47 -3.57
CA ASP A 54 -14.30 1.77 -3.60
C ASP A 54 -14.79 2.28 -2.22
N ARG A 55 -14.08 3.27 -1.67
CA ARG A 55 -14.37 3.88 -0.37
C ARG A 55 -14.34 5.40 -0.46
N PRO A 56 -15.12 6.10 0.38
CA PRO A 56 -15.15 7.55 0.38
C PRO A 56 -13.76 8.16 0.64
N LYS A 57 -13.44 9.26 -0.07
CA LYS A 57 -12.16 10.01 0.01
C LYS A 57 -11.77 10.42 1.43
N SER A 58 -12.75 10.57 2.34
CA SER A 58 -12.54 10.93 3.74
C SER A 58 -11.73 9.87 4.50
N SER A 59 -12.02 8.58 4.30
CA SER A 59 -11.31 7.48 4.97
C SER A 59 -9.87 7.35 4.47
N LEU A 60 -9.66 7.45 3.16
CA LEU A 60 -8.31 7.37 2.57
C LEU A 60 -7.38 8.46 3.06
N THR A 61 -7.88 9.70 3.17
CA THR A 61 -7.08 10.84 3.65
C THR A 61 -6.56 10.60 5.07
N HIS A 62 -7.38 9.99 5.94
CA HIS A 62 -6.97 9.60 7.28
C HIS A 62 -5.89 8.51 7.26
N HIS A 63 -6.05 7.48 6.42
CA HIS A 63 -5.04 6.43 6.26
C HIS A 63 -3.69 6.98 5.76
N PHE A 64 -3.70 7.87 4.76
CA PHE A 64 -2.49 8.52 4.27
C PHE A 64 -1.84 9.42 5.32
N LYS A 65 -2.64 10.17 6.09
CA LYS A 65 -2.11 11.00 7.17
C LYS A 65 -1.38 10.15 8.21
N ALA A 66 -1.98 9.03 8.65
CA ALA A 66 -1.36 8.11 9.60
C ALA A 66 -0.06 7.47 9.05
N LEU A 67 -0.05 7.07 7.77
CA LEU A 67 1.15 6.54 7.11
C LEU A 67 2.27 7.59 7.02
N ARG A 68 1.93 8.86 6.75
CA ARG A 68 2.88 9.97 6.71
C ARG A 68 3.44 10.28 8.10
N GLU A 69 2.59 10.30 9.12
CA GLU A 69 3.00 10.53 10.50
C GLU A 69 3.89 9.41 11.05
N ALA A 70 3.70 8.18 10.59
CA ALA A 70 4.60 7.07 10.86
C ALA A 70 5.92 7.13 10.07
N GLY A 71 6.04 8.03 9.10
CA GLY A 71 7.22 8.16 8.22
C GLY A 71 7.30 7.12 7.11
N LEU A 72 6.26 6.32 6.88
CA LEU A 72 6.24 5.29 5.84
C LEU A 72 6.21 5.92 4.44
N ILE A 73 5.40 6.97 4.28
CA ILE A 73 5.21 7.64 2.99
C ILE A 73 5.64 9.11 3.06
N ARG A 74 6.03 9.63 1.90
CA ARG A 74 6.19 11.04 1.62
C ARG A 74 4.99 11.50 0.82
N GLN A 75 4.40 12.62 1.22
CA GLN A 75 3.32 13.27 0.46
C GLN A 75 3.75 14.64 -0.01
N ARG A 76 3.38 14.98 -1.25
CA ARG A 76 3.62 16.28 -1.87
C ARG A 76 2.32 16.83 -2.45
N GLN A 77 2.15 18.15 -2.35
CA GLN A 77 0.97 18.85 -2.88
C GLN A 77 1.30 19.41 -4.26
N TYR A 78 0.69 18.84 -5.30
CA TYR A 78 0.81 19.27 -6.70
C TYR A 78 -0.46 20.05 -7.08
N GLY A 79 -0.45 21.36 -6.85
CA GLY A 79 -1.63 22.21 -7.08
C GLY A 79 -2.82 21.74 -6.24
N LEU A 80 -3.85 21.18 -6.89
CA LEU A 80 -5.05 20.65 -6.24
C LEU A 80 -4.95 19.15 -5.85
N GLU A 81 -3.90 18.46 -6.30
CA GLU A 81 -3.74 17.03 -6.07
C GLU A 81 -2.69 16.72 -5.01
N ARG A 82 -2.96 15.73 -4.17
CA ARG A 82 -1.95 15.15 -3.27
C ARG A 82 -1.42 13.88 -3.89
N ARG A 83 -0.09 13.78 -3.95
CA ARG A 83 0.59 12.58 -4.41
C ARG A 83 1.46 12.01 -3.31
N SER A 84 1.50 10.68 -3.24
CA SER A 84 2.16 9.92 -2.19
C SER A 84 3.20 8.98 -2.80
N ARG A 85 4.36 8.87 -2.15
CA ARG A 85 5.42 7.92 -2.50
C ARG A 85 5.93 7.21 -1.25
N LEU A 86 6.34 5.95 -1.39
CA LEU A 86 6.92 5.19 -0.28
C LEU A 86 8.39 5.60 -0.06
N ARG A 87 8.77 5.83 1.20
CA ARG A 87 10.16 6.20 1.59
C ARG A 87 11.05 4.96 1.69
N MET A 88 11.14 4.21 0.60
CA MET A 88 11.77 2.89 0.57
C MET A 88 13.23 2.91 1.04
N GLU A 89 14.00 3.89 0.60
CA GLU A 89 15.42 4.00 0.94
C GLU A 89 15.63 4.25 2.43
N GLU A 90 14.89 5.20 3.01
CA GLU A 90 14.97 5.49 4.43
C GLU A 90 14.45 4.33 5.28
N LEU A 91 13.34 3.70 4.87
CA LEU A 91 12.78 2.54 5.57
C LEU A 91 13.75 1.35 5.54
N ASN A 92 14.38 1.07 4.40
CA ASN A 92 15.33 -0.03 4.31
C ASN A 92 16.62 0.25 5.10
N ARG A 93 17.02 1.53 5.23
CA ARG A 93 18.16 1.95 6.03
C ARG A 93 17.88 1.86 7.54
N CYS A 94 16.71 2.30 7.99
CA CYS A 94 16.35 2.31 9.41
C CYS A 94 15.86 0.94 9.89
N PHE A 95 15.12 0.21 9.06
CA PHE A 95 14.45 -1.05 9.39
C PHE A 95 14.66 -2.09 8.29
N PRO A 96 15.89 -2.63 8.16
CA PRO A 96 16.17 -3.64 7.14
C PRO A 96 15.26 -4.86 7.31
N GLY A 97 14.68 -5.34 6.19
CA GLY A 97 13.76 -6.49 6.15
C GLY A 97 12.29 -6.17 6.41
N LEU A 98 11.94 -4.97 6.88
CA LEU A 98 10.54 -4.58 7.08
C LEU A 98 9.74 -4.59 5.78
N LEU A 99 10.30 -4.02 4.71
CA LEU A 99 9.64 -3.96 3.41
C LEU A 99 9.45 -5.36 2.81
N ASP A 100 10.38 -6.29 3.08
CA ASP A 100 10.25 -7.68 2.64
C ASP A 100 9.11 -8.40 3.35
N LEU A 101 8.91 -8.12 4.66
CA LEU A 101 7.73 -8.62 5.38
C LEU A 101 6.43 -8.13 4.73
N VAL A 102 6.36 -6.85 4.37
CA VAL A 102 5.16 -6.27 3.72
C VAL A 102 4.98 -6.81 2.29
N ARG A 103 6.07 -7.02 1.54
CA ARG A 103 6.05 -7.61 0.19
C ARG A 103 5.45 -9.02 0.21
N ASN A 104 5.94 -9.83 1.16
CA ASN A 104 5.56 -11.22 1.35
C ASN A 104 4.27 -11.40 2.16
N TRP A 105 3.72 -10.32 2.72
CA TRP A 105 2.45 -10.36 3.42
C TRP A 105 1.35 -10.72 2.44
N ASP A 106 0.85 -11.94 2.54
CA ASP A 106 -0.36 -12.35 1.85
C ASP A 106 -1.57 -12.04 2.74
N GLU A 107 -2.57 -11.36 2.18
CA GLU A 107 -3.86 -11.17 2.84
C GLU A 107 -4.54 -12.54 2.87
N ARG A 108 -4.12 -13.41 3.80
CA ARG A 108 -4.91 -14.57 4.20
C ARG A 108 -6.20 -14.01 4.75
N LYS A 109 -7.20 -13.82 3.88
CA LYS A 109 -8.56 -13.45 4.26
C LYS A 109 -8.97 -14.37 5.41
N PRO A 110 -9.23 -13.87 6.62
CA PRO A 110 -9.81 -14.69 7.65
C PRO A 110 -11.23 -15.04 7.19
N GLY A 111 -11.40 -16.24 6.64
CA GLY A 111 -12.70 -16.77 6.21
C GLY A 111 -12.96 -16.69 4.69
N GLY A 112 -12.36 -17.60 3.94
CA GLY A 112 -12.74 -17.91 2.56
C GLY A 112 -12.94 -19.41 2.38
N ALA A 113 -13.97 -19.97 3.01
CA ALA A 113 -14.43 -21.31 2.68
C ALA A 113 -14.97 -21.32 1.24
N SER A 114 -14.21 -21.90 0.31
CA SER A 114 -14.66 -22.69 -0.84
C SER A 114 -13.66 -22.61 -1.99
N GLN A 115 -12.79 -23.60 -2.06
CA GLN A 115 -12.58 -24.28 -3.33
C GLN A 115 -12.98 -25.75 -3.13
N LYS A 116 -14.29 -26.00 -3.30
CA LYS A 116 -14.77 -27.31 -3.75
C LYS A 116 -15.67 -27.12 -4.96
N ALA A 117 -15.44 -28.03 -5.91
CA ALA A 117 -16.32 -28.46 -7.00
C ALA A 117 -16.36 -27.62 -8.29
N SER A 118 -15.69 -28.14 -9.32
CA SER A 118 -16.34 -28.55 -10.57
C SER A 118 -15.40 -29.53 -11.28
N ALA A 119 -15.51 -30.85 -11.09
CA ALA A 119 -16.55 -31.73 -11.62
C ALA A 119 -16.78 -31.53 -13.14
N LYS A 120 -15.85 -32.02 -13.97
CA LYS A 120 -16.11 -32.23 -15.40
C LYS A 120 -16.67 -33.64 -15.59
N LYS A 121 -17.99 -33.80 -15.42
CA LYS A 121 -18.73 -34.99 -15.85
C LYS A 121 -19.29 -34.75 -17.25
N SER A 122 -18.75 -35.52 -18.19
CA SER A 122 -19.45 -36.30 -19.23
C SER A 122 -20.63 -35.69 -20.01
N GLY A 123 -20.52 -35.77 -21.34
CA GLY A 123 -21.62 -36.26 -22.17
C GLY A 123 -21.72 -35.63 -23.55
N GLY A 124 -21.61 -36.45 -24.62
CA GLY A 124 -22.17 -36.07 -25.92
C GLY A 124 -21.53 -36.64 -27.20
N THR A 125 -21.64 -37.95 -27.40
CA THR A 125 -22.00 -38.65 -28.66
C THR A 125 -21.78 -37.99 -30.04
N LYS A 126 -21.10 -38.70 -30.96
CA LYS A 126 -21.51 -38.98 -32.36
C LYS A 126 -20.61 -40.07 -32.98
N ARG A 127 -21.16 -41.26 -33.25
CA ARG A 127 -21.55 -41.81 -34.56
C ARG A 127 -20.39 -42.07 -35.53
N SER A 128 -20.09 -43.35 -35.75
CA SER A 128 -19.74 -43.94 -37.05
C SER A 128 -20.20 -45.38 -37.03
#